data_AF-A0A352F5Q5-F1
#
_entry.id   AF-A0A352F5Q5-F1
#
_cell.length_a   1.000
_cell.length_b   1.000
_cell.length_c   1.000
_cell.angle_alpha   90.00
_cell.angle_beta   90.00
_cell.angle_gamma   90.00
#
_symmetry.space_group_name_H-M   'P 1'
#
loop_
_entity.id
_entity.type
_entity.pdbx_description
1 polymer ?
#
loop_
_entity_poly.entity_id
_entity_poly.type
_entity_poly.pdbx_seq_one_letter_code
_entity_poly.pdbx_strand_id
1 'polypeptide(L)' 'MSLTSIQSEIQKLEPAERASLIDLLWDSLDAEHIKEIEANWAAESENRIDAFERGELPAVDGAAAIEELRSSLRK' A
#
# COMPACT_ATOMS: atom_id res chain seq x y z
N MET A 1 -6.40 24.76 -15.59
CA MET A 1 -6.45 23.55 -16.43
C MET A 1 -7.42 22.55 -15.80
N SER A 2 -8.19 21.81 -16.59
CA SER A 2 -9.05 20.73 -16.09
C SER A 2 -8.31 19.39 -16.16
N LEU A 3 -8.72 18.40 -15.36
CA LEU A 3 -8.19 17.03 -15.46
C LEU A 3 -8.33 16.47 -16.88
N THR A 4 -9.43 16.77 -17.56
CA THR A 4 -9.66 16.39 -18.95
C THR A 4 -8.62 16.97 -19.90
N SER A 5 -8.24 18.25 -19.73
CA SER A 5 -7.17 18.86 -20.53
C SER A 5 -5.78 18.29 -20.22
N ILE A 6 -5.53 17.84 -19.00
CA ILE A 6 -4.25 17.19 -18.63
C ILE A 6 -4.19 15.79 -19.23
N GLN A 7 -5.28 15.03 -19.15
CA GLN A 7 -5.40 13.70 -19.75
C GLN A 7 -5.11 13.72 -21.25
N SER A 8 -5.62 14.72 -21.98
CA SER A 8 -5.36 14.83 -23.42
C SER A 8 -3.88 15.07 -23.74
N GLU A 9 -3.12 15.74 -22.86
CA GLU A 9 -1.68 15.91 -23.05
C GLU A 9 -0.90 14.64 -22.68
N ILE A 10 -1.27 13.96 -21.59
CA ILE A 10 -0.64 12.69 -21.19
C ILE A 10 -0.80 11.62 -22.28
N GLN A 11 -1.94 11.59 -22.97
CA GLN A 11 -2.18 10.65 -24.07
C GLN A 11 -1.28 10.86 -25.29
N LYS A 12 -0.65 12.05 -25.43
CA LYS A 12 0.29 12.34 -26.52
C LYS A 12 1.71 11.85 -26.22
N LEU A 13 2.00 11.50 -24.97
CA LEU A 13 3.31 11.03 -24.55
C LEU A 13 3.58 9.61 -25.01
N GLU A 14 4.84 9.33 -25.34
CA GLU A 14 5.29 7.97 -25.64
C GLU A 14 5.12 7.06 -24.41
N PRO A 15 4.98 5.74 -24.58
CA PRO A 15 4.80 4.81 -23.46
C PRO A 15 5.84 4.96 -22.33
N ALA A 16 7.10 5.23 -22.68
CA ALA A 16 8.17 5.42 -21.70
C ALA A 16 7.99 6.70 -20.88
N GLU A 17 7.59 7.80 -21.51
CA GLU A 17 7.33 9.07 -20.84
C GLU A 17 6.11 8.98 -19.92
N ARG A 18 5.09 8.21 -20.33
CA ARG A 18 3.93 7.92 -19.47
C ARG A 18 4.33 7.10 -18.24
N ALA A 19 5.22 6.12 -18.38
CA ALA A 19 5.73 5.36 -17.25
C ALA A 19 6.50 6.27 -16.27
N SER A 20 7.42 7.11 -16.76
CA SER A 20 8.13 8.07 -15.92
C SER A 20 7.20 9.06 -15.21
N LEU A 21 6.10 9.47 -15.86
CA LEU A 21 5.11 10.35 -15.24
C LEU A 21 4.34 9.64 -14.12
N ILE A 22 4.05 8.34 -14.26
CA ILE A 22 3.41 7.56 -13.19
C ILE A 22 4.30 7.56 -11.95
N ASP A 23 5.61 7.32 -12.10
CA ASP A 23 6.56 7.32 -10.98
C ASP A 23 6.59 8.70 -10.30
N LEU A 24 6.69 9.78 -11.06
CA LEU A 24 6.71 11.14 -10.52
C LEU A 24 5.41 11.50 -9.79
N LEU A 25 4.26 11.11 -10.35
CA LEU A 25 2.97 11.34 -9.70
C LEU A 25 2.85 10.49 -8.44
N TRP A 26 3.30 9.23 -8.48
CA TRP A 26 3.32 8.33 -7.32
C TRP A 26 4.16 8.93 -6.18
N ASP A 27 5.38 9.38 -6.48
CA ASP A 27 6.25 10.06 -5.52
C ASP A 27 5.62 11.36 -4.98
N SER A 28 4.82 12.07 -5.79
CA SER A 28 4.14 13.29 -5.33
C SER A 28 2.97 13.00 -4.38
N LEU A 29 2.42 11.78 -4.44
CA LEU A 29 1.42 11.32 -3.49
C LEU A 29 2.06 10.89 -2.16
N ASP A 30 3.37 10.71 -2.13
CA ASP A 30 4.16 10.31 -0.96
C ASP A 30 4.32 11.49 0.03
N ALA A 31 3.20 11.90 0.61
CA ALA A 31 3.14 12.96 1.61
C ALA A 31 3.87 12.54 2.89
N GLU A 32 4.48 13.47 3.61
CA GLU A 32 5.20 13.22 4.87
C GLU A 32 4.38 12.39 5.88
N HIS A 33 3.06 12.58 5.89
CA HIS A 33 2.13 11.80 6.71
C HIS A 33 2.06 10.31 6.31
N ILE A 34 2.14 9.99 5.02
CA ILE A 34 2.17 8.62 4.52
C ILE A 34 3.48 7.95 4.93
N LYS A 35 4.62 8.64 4.82
CA LYS A 35 5.92 8.13 5.27
C LYS A 35 5.94 7.80 6.75
N GLU A 36 5.35 8.67 7.58
CA GLU A 36 5.22 8.42 9.01
C GLU A 36 4.37 7.17 9.29
N ILE A 37 3.25 7.00 8.58
CA ILE A 37 2.41 5.80 8.70
C ILE A 37 3.19 4.56 8.27
N GLU A 38 3.88 4.59 7.13
CA GLU A 38 4.66 3.46 6.62
C GLU A 38 5.78 3.06 7.59
N ALA A 39 6.51 4.05 8.15
CA ALA A 39 7.54 3.78 9.15
C ALA A 39 6.96 3.13 10.41
N ASN A 40 5.82 3.61 10.89
CA ASN A 40 5.12 3.02 12.04
C ASN A 40 4.63 1.59 11.75
N TRP A 41 4.12 1.34 10.54
CA TRP A 41 3.70 0.00 10.11
C TRP A 41 4.87 -0.97 9.98
N ALA A 42 6.00 -0.51 9.44
CA ALA A 42 7.22 -1.31 9.34
C ALA A 42 7.71 -1.69 10.75
N ALA A 43 7.81 -0.71 11.66
CA ALA A 43 8.23 -0.96 13.04
C ALA A 43 7.29 -1.93 13.77
N GLU A 44 5.98 -1.76 13.65
CA GLU A 44 4.99 -2.68 14.24
C GLU A 44 5.10 -4.09 13.65
N SER A 45 5.33 -4.21 12.34
CA SER A 45 5.45 -5.52 11.68
C SER A 45 6.66 -6.28 12.19
N GLU A 46 7.83 -5.64 12.26
CA GLU A 46 9.05 -6.24 12.82
C GLU A 46 8.85 -6.63 14.29
N ASN A 47 8.27 -5.74 15.11
CA ASN A 47 7.99 -6.03 16.53
C ASN A 47 7.09 -7.27 16.71
N ARG A 48 6.10 -7.46 15.83
CA ARG A 48 5.21 -8.63 15.88
C ARG A 48 5.87 -9.91 15.43
N ILE A 49 6.73 -9.85 14.42
CA ILE A 49 7.53 -11.00 13.97
C ILE A 49 8.44 -11.42 15.12
N ASP A 50 9.17 -10.49 15.71
CA ASP A 50 10.04 -10.74 16.86
C ASP A 50 9.29 -11.35 18.05
N ALA A 51 8.11 -10.83 18.38
CA ALA A 51 7.27 -11.37 19.45
C ALA A 51 6.78 -12.79 19.14
N PHE A 52 6.43 -13.07 17.88
CA PHE A 52 6.07 -14.42 17.44
C PHE A 52 7.27 -15.39 17.55
N GLU A 53 8.45 -14.97 17.11
CA GLU A 53 9.68 -15.78 17.19
C GLU A 53 10.10 -16.08 18.64
N ARG A 54 9.87 -15.14 19.56
CA ARG A 54 10.06 -15.37 21.01
C ARG A 54 8.96 -16.22 21.67
N GLY A 55 7.89 -16.55 20.95
CA GLY A 55 6.73 -17.29 21.46
C GLY A 55 5.79 -16.46 22.33
N GLU A 56 5.91 -15.13 22.30
CA GLU A 56 5.07 -14.18 23.03
C GLU A 56 3.77 -13.85 22.28
N LEU A 57 3.75 -14.05 20.96
CA LEU A 57 2.59 -13.85 20.11
C LEU A 57 2.18 -15.18 19.44
N PRO A 58 0.91 -15.61 19.52
CA PRO A 58 0.45 -16.77 18.76
C PRO A 58 0.20 -16.40 17.29
N ALA A 59 0.45 -17.35 16.37
CA ALA A 59 0.04 -17.24 14.98
C ALA A 59 -1.14 -18.17 14.65
N VAL A 60 -1.89 -17.79 13.62
CA VAL A 60 -2.98 -18.57 13.04
C VAL A 60 -2.68 -18.89 11.59
N ASP A 61 -3.29 -19.95 11.06
CA ASP A 61 -3.19 -20.26 9.63
C ASP A 61 -3.79 -19.13 8.79
N GLY A 62 -3.00 -18.62 7.84
CA GLY A 62 -3.37 -17.44 7.06
C GLY A 62 -4.60 -17.66 6.18
N ALA A 63 -4.76 -18.84 5.58
CA ALA A 63 -5.91 -19.13 4.74
C ALA A 63 -7.19 -19.22 5.57
N ALA A 64 -7.13 -19.89 6.72
CA ALA A 64 -8.25 -19.97 7.66
C ALA A 64 -8.67 -18.58 8.19
N ALA A 65 -7.70 -17.74 8.58
CA ALA A 65 -7.99 -16.40 9.09
C ALA A 65 -8.69 -15.51 8.06
N ILE A 66 -8.25 -15.55 6.79
CA ILE A 66 -8.87 -14.79 5.70
C ILE A 66 -10.29 -15.30 5.40
N GLU A 67 -10.52 -16.61 5.44
CA GLU A 67 -11.85 -17.18 5.22
C GLU A 67 -12.83 -16.80 6.34
N GLU A 68 -12.38 -16.81 7.59
CA GLU A 68 -13.16 -16.36 8.74
C GLU A 68 -13.55 -14.88 8.62
N LEU A 69 -12.60 -14.01 8.27
CA LEU A 69 -12.85 -12.58 8.01
C LEU A 69 -13.88 -12.37 6.90
N ARG A 70 -13.76 -13.08 5.77
CA ARG A 70 -14.73 -12.99 4.68
C ARG A 70 -16.12 -13.47 5.08
N SER A 71 -16.19 -14.48 5.95
CA SER A 71 -17.45 -15.01 6.46
C SER A 71 -18.13 -14.04 7.44
N SER A 72 -17.36 -13.33 8.26
CA SER A 72 -17.88 -12.37 9.24
C SER A 72 -18.45 -11.10 8.60
N LEU A 73 -17.90 -10.68 7.45
CA LEU A 73 -18.34 -9.50 6.68
C LEU A 73 -19.60 -9.72 5.82
N ARG A 74 -20.10 -10.96 5.69
CA ARG A 74 -21.33 -11.28 4.92
C ARG A 74 -22.62 -11.21 5.74
N LYS A 75 -22.56 -10.78 7.01
CA LYS A 75 -23.73 -10.58 7.87
C LYS A 75 -24.24 -9.14 7.76
#